data_AF-A0A0A3I2J8-F1
#
_entry.id   AF-A0A0A3I2J8-F1
#
_cell.length_a   1.000
_cell.length_b   1.000
_cell.length_c   1.000
_cell.angle_alpha   90.00
_cell.angle_beta   90.00
_cell.angle_gamma   90.00
#
_symmetry.space_group_name_H-M   'P 1'
#
loop_
_entity.id
_entity.type
_entity.pdbx_description
1 polymer ?
#
loop_
_entity_poly.entity_id
_entity_poly.type
_entity_poly.pdbx_seq_one_letter_code
_entity_poly.pdbx_strand_id
1 'polypeptide(L)'
;MKKQFYKDLLYKWFRIKPRNVGTTLFAPIKIMPEYLIDTEKGQVTGVVKHNEKVYLTVHIDIPNKKTAVKGSLRKIKKHTKPFKKHHYIEMIKHEAEYLIYRERDNLL
;
A
#
# COMPACT_ATOMS: atom_id res chain seq x y z
N MET A 1 25.16 42.36 0.80
CA MET A 1 24.87 42.09 -0.63
C MET A 1 25.93 41.30 -1.38
N LYS A 2 27.25 41.54 -1.22
CA LYS A 2 28.28 40.85 -2.04
C LYS A 2 28.46 39.34 -1.79
N LYS A 3 28.18 38.83 -0.58
CA LYS A 3 28.44 37.42 -0.20
C LYS A 3 27.54 36.38 -0.91
N GLN A 4 26.31 36.73 -1.29
CA GLN A 4 25.39 35.80 -1.99
C GLN A 4 25.82 35.58 -3.45
N PHE A 5 26.27 36.65 -4.11
CA PHE A 5 26.73 36.60 -5.49
C PHE A 5 27.92 35.65 -5.69
N TYR A 6 28.89 35.66 -4.78
CA TYR A 6 30.03 34.73 -4.83
C TYR A 6 29.61 33.27 -4.58
N LYS A 7 28.59 33.02 -3.76
CA LYS A 7 28.06 31.66 -3.52
C LYS A 7 27.40 31.09 -4.78
N ASP A 8 26.59 31.88 -5.47
CA ASP A 8 25.93 31.44 -6.71
C ASP A 8 26.94 31.18 -7.83
N LEU A 9 27.98 32.00 -7.93
CA LEU A 9 29.10 31.80 -8.84
C LEU A 9 29.88 30.51 -8.53
N LEU A 10 30.17 30.25 -7.24
CA LEU A 10 30.82 29.02 -6.80
C LEU A 10 29.97 27.77 -7.12
N TYR A 11 28.66 27.80 -6.87
CA TYR A 11 27.76 26.68 -7.21
C TYR A 11 27.76 26.35 -8.70
N LYS A 12 27.80 27.39 -9.56
CA LYS A 12 27.84 27.26 -11.02
C LYS A 12 29.18 26.74 -11.52
N TRP A 13 30.28 27.14 -10.89
CA TRP A 13 31.65 26.70 -11.24
C TRP A 13 31.95 25.28 -10.75
N PHE A 14 31.44 24.88 -9.57
CA PHE A 14 31.70 23.56 -8.98
C PHE A 14 30.71 22.46 -9.37
N ARG A 15 29.74 22.71 -10.27
CA ARG A 15 28.72 21.70 -10.71
C ARG A 15 28.15 20.89 -9.54
N ILE A 16 27.94 21.53 -8.39
CA ILE A 16 27.35 20.85 -7.22
C ILE A 16 25.91 20.55 -7.59
N LYS A 17 25.66 19.31 -8.03
CA LYS A 17 24.30 18.87 -8.36
C LYS A 17 23.44 19.04 -7.12
N PRO A 18 22.25 19.67 -7.21
CA PRO A 18 21.34 19.71 -6.09
C PRO A 18 21.08 18.27 -5.63
N ARG A 19 21.25 18.00 -4.33
CA ARG A 19 20.87 16.68 -3.79
C ARG A 19 19.38 16.50 -4.06
N ASN A 20 19.00 15.36 -4.63
CA ASN A 20 17.60 14.97 -4.82
C ASN A 20 16.99 14.69 -3.43
N VAL A 21 16.65 15.75 -2.68
CA VAL A 21 15.90 15.62 -1.44
C VAL A 21 14.43 15.48 -1.83
N GLY A 22 14.00 14.24 -2.06
CA GLY A 22 12.60 13.92 -2.32
C GLY A 22 11.79 14.01 -1.02
N THR A 23 10.62 14.66 -1.07
CA THR A 23 9.66 14.65 0.04
C THR A 23 8.73 13.46 -0.10
N THR A 24 8.68 12.58 0.90
CA THR A 24 7.68 11.50 0.97
C THR A 24 6.36 12.08 1.45
N LEU A 25 5.30 11.96 0.63
CA LEU A 25 3.95 12.34 1.01
C LEU A 25 3.17 11.10 1.46
N PHE A 26 2.64 11.13 2.67
CA PHE A 26 1.71 10.12 3.18
C PHE A 26 0.29 10.52 2.84
N ALA A 27 -0.49 9.60 2.28
CA ALA A 27 -1.91 9.81 2.01
C ALA A 27 -2.74 8.83 2.86
N PRO A 28 -3.81 9.27 3.52
CA PRO A 28 -4.67 8.37 4.28
C PRO A 28 -5.46 7.46 3.33
N ILE A 29 -5.59 6.19 3.71
CA ILE A 29 -6.42 5.21 2.99
C ILE A 29 -7.88 5.49 3.35
N LYS A 30 -8.71 5.76 2.33
CA LYS A 30 -10.14 6.09 2.52
C LYS A 30 -11.05 4.88 2.63
N ILE A 31 -10.64 3.77 2.03
CA ILE A 31 -11.41 2.52 2.00
C ILE A 31 -10.47 1.45 2.51
N MET A 32 -10.70 0.95 3.72
CA MET A 32 -9.93 -0.15 4.29
C MET A 32 -10.47 -1.49 3.78
N PRO A 33 -9.59 -2.48 3.54
CA PRO A 33 -10.02 -3.85 3.30
C PRO A 33 -10.61 -4.44 4.58
N GLU A 34 -11.66 -5.24 4.42
CA GLU A 34 -12.14 -6.16 5.44
C GLU A 34 -11.47 -7.53 5.24
N TYR A 35 -11.20 -8.24 6.32
CA TYR A 35 -10.48 -9.52 6.27
C TYR A 35 -11.34 -10.65 6.81
N LEU A 36 -11.29 -11.78 6.10
CA LEU A 36 -11.79 -13.07 6.55
C LEU A 36 -10.60 -14.01 6.63
N ILE A 37 -10.38 -14.61 7.80
CA ILE A 37 -9.21 -15.45 8.10
C ILE A 37 -9.70 -16.89 8.26
N ASP A 38 -9.08 -17.81 7.53
CA ASP A 38 -9.23 -19.26 7.69
C ASP A 38 -7.90 -19.81 8.21
N THR A 39 -7.81 -19.93 9.53
CA THR A 39 -6.59 -20.34 10.23
C THR A 39 -6.23 -21.80 9.96
N GLU A 40 -7.23 -22.66 9.76
CA GLU A 40 -7.05 -24.09 9.48
C GLU A 40 -6.34 -24.29 8.13
N LYS A 41 -6.80 -23.56 7.10
CA LYS A 41 -6.22 -23.65 5.75
C LYS A 41 -5.05 -22.71 5.52
N GLY A 42 -4.79 -21.79 6.46
CA GLY A 42 -3.77 -20.77 6.28
C GLY A 42 -4.13 -19.76 5.18
N GLN A 43 -5.41 -19.42 5.05
CA GLN A 43 -5.93 -18.56 3.99
C GLN A 43 -6.48 -17.25 4.55
N VAL A 44 -6.27 -16.15 3.81
CA VAL A 44 -6.84 -14.84 4.13
C VAL A 44 -7.56 -14.31 2.90
N THR A 45 -8.79 -13.84 3.07
CA THR A 45 -9.55 -13.15 2.04
C THR A 45 -9.72 -11.69 2.43
N GLY A 46 -9.06 -10.81 1.70
CA GLY A 46 -9.25 -9.36 1.80
C GLY A 46 -10.32 -8.86 0.83
N VAL A 47 -11.28 -8.09 1.33
CA VAL A 47 -12.42 -7.58 0.56
C VAL A 47 -12.46 -6.06 0.65
N VAL A 48 -12.42 -5.38 -0.50
CA VAL A 48 -12.58 -3.93 -0.58
C VAL A 48 -14.03 -3.61 -0.94
N LYS A 49 -14.77 -3.06 0.03
CA LYS A 49 -16.17 -2.67 -0.10
C LYS A 49 -16.34 -1.16 -0.15
N HIS A 50 -17.37 -0.70 -0.86
CA HIS A 50 -17.80 0.70 -0.83
C HIS A 50 -19.30 0.76 -1.08
N ASN A 51 -20.05 1.43 -0.21
CA ASN A 51 -21.52 1.45 -0.23
C ASN A 51 -22.10 0.02 -0.35
N GLU A 52 -21.67 -0.88 0.54
CA GLU A 52 -22.09 -2.30 0.65
C GLU A 52 -21.75 -3.19 -0.57
N LYS A 53 -21.16 -2.63 -1.62
CA LYS A 53 -20.76 -3.39 -2.81
C LYS A 53 -19.29 -3.78 -2.76
N VAL A 54 -19.02 -5.04 -3.11
CA VAL A 54 -17.66 -5.58 -3.24
C VAL A 54 -17.08 -5.16 -4.59
N TYR A 55 -15.91 -4.51 -4.58
CA TYR A 55 -15.21 -4.10 -5.80
C TYR A 55 -13.94 -4.89 -6.06
N LEU A 56 -13.25 -5.33 -5.01
CA LEU A 56 -12.03 -6.12 -5.12
C LEU A 56 -12.03 -7.19 -4.04
N THR A 57 -11.72 -8.42 -4.43
CA THR A 57 -11.50 -9.54 -3.52
C THR A 57 -10.12 -10.09 -3.82
N VAL A 58 -9.32 -10.26 -2.78
CA VAL A 58 -7.97 -10.80 -2.86
C VAL A 58 -7.92 -12.01 -1.93
N HIS A 59 -7.78 -13.20 -2.50
CA HIS A 59 -7.58 -14.44 -1.77
C HIS A 59 -6.09 -14.73 -1.72
N ILE A 60 -5.58 -14.96 -0.51
CA ILE A 60 -4.20 -15.27 -0.25
C ILE A 60 -4.15 -16.62 0.42
N ASP A 61 -3.40 -17.51 -0.21
CA ASP A 61 -3.04 -18.81 0.32
C ASP A 61 -1.57 -18.72 0.70
N ILE A 62 -1.32 -18.58 2.01
CA ILE A 62 0.03 -18.45 2.57
C ILE A 62 0.84 -19.74 2.37
N PRO A 63 0.33 -20.95 2.71
CA PRO A 63 1.14 -22.17 2.57
C PRO A 63 1.53 -22.45 1.12
N ASN A 64 0.63 -22.18 0.15
CA ASN A 64 0.93 -22.39 -1.27
C ASN A 64 1.56 -21.17 -1.96
N LYS A 65 1.76 -20.04 -1.26
CA LYS A 65 2.23 -18.76 -1.80
C LYS A 65 1.43 -18.30 -3.03
N LYS A 66 0.12 -18.59 -3.04
CA LYS A 66 -0.78 -18.24 -4.15
C LYS A 66 -1.60 -17.02 -3.79
N THR A 67 -1.80 -16.16 -4.79
CA THR A 67 -2.69 -15.00 -4.66
C THR A 67 -3.65 -14.98 -5.83
N ALA A 68 -4.95 -15.06 -5.54
CA ALA A 68 -6.00 -14.96 -6.55
C ALA A 68 -6.75 -13.64 -6.34
N VAL A 69 -6.90 -12.86 -7.41
CA VAL A 69 -7.54 -11.55 -7.35
C VAL A 69 -8.76 -11.51 -8.25
N LYS A 70 -9.90 -11.12 -7.70
CA LYS A 70 -11.16 -10.92 -8.43
C LYS A 70 -11.62 -9.48 -8.29
N GLY A 71 -12.21 -8.93 -9.36
CA GLY A 71 -12.79 -7.59 -9.36
C GLY A 71 -11.85 -6.44 -9.77
N SER A 72 -12.39 -5.23 -9.69
CA SER A 72 -11.79 -3.98 -10.16
C SER A 72 -12.26 -2.76 -9.37
N LEU A 73 -11.32 -1.89 -9.01
CA LEU A 73 -11.58 -0.60 -8.36
C LEU A 73 -11.98 0.52 -9.35
N ARG A 74 -12.09 0.23 -10.65
CA ARG A 74 -12.34 1.27 -11.69
C ARG A 74 -13.57 2.12 -11.41
N LYS A 75 -14.64 1.49 -10.89
CA LYS A 75 -15.92 2.14 -10.57
C LYS A 75 -15.82 3.10 -9.36
N ILE A 76 -14.89 2.84 -8.43
CA ILE A 76 -14.68 3.65 -7.22
C ILE A 76 -13.34 4.40 -7.22
N LYS A 77 -12.71 4.56 -8.39
CA LYS A 77 -11.39 5.21 -8.55
C LYS A 77 -11.30 6.59 -7.91
N LYS A 78 -12.41 7.35 -7.86
CA LYS A 78 -12.46 8.67 -7.21
C LYS A 78 -12.26 8.58 -5.70
N HIS A 79 -12.72 7.51 -5.07
CA HIS A 79 -12.62 7.28 -3.63
C HIS A 79 -11.33 6.57 -3.24
N THR A 80 -10.76 5.76 -4.14
CA THR A 80 -9.51 5.03 -3.86
C THR A 80 -8.27 5.87 -4.09
N LYS A 81 -8.32 6.96 -4.87
CA LYS A 81 -7.14 7.82 -5.12
C LYS A 81 -6.52 8.33 -3.80
N PRO A 82 -5.18 8.33 -3.67
CA PRO A 82 -4.18 8.01 -4.71
C PRO A 82 -3.90 6.51 -4.91
N PHE A 83 -4.54 5.64 -4.13
CA PHE A 83 -4.33 4.20 -4.16
C PHE A 83 -4.92 3.53 -5.40
N LYS A 84 -4.13 2.64 -5.99
CA LYS A 84 -4.44 1.82 -7.16
C LYS A 84 -4.65 0.37 -6.72
N LYS A 85 -5.19 -0.45 -7.63
CA LYS A 85 -5.47 -1.87 -7.37
C LYS A 85 -4.26 -2.64 -6.80
N HIS A 86 -3.05 -2.42 -7.32
CA HIS A 86 -1.85 -3.12 -6.82
C HIS A 86 -1.51 -2.73 -5.37
N HIS A 87 -1.65 -1.45 -4.98
CA HIS A 87 -1.41 -1.04 -3.59
C HIS A 87 -2.33 -1.78 -2.62
N TYR A 88 -3.61 -2.01 -3.00
CA TYR A 88 -4.52 -2.80 -2.19
C TYR A 88 -4.11 -4.26 -2.10
N ILE A 89 -3.69 -4.87 -3.21
CA ILE A 89 -3.22 -6.26 -3.23
C ILE A 89 -1.97 -6.41 -2.34
N GLU A 90 -1.02 -5.49 -2.44
CA GLU A 90 0.21 -5.48 -1.64
C GLU A 90 -0.10 -5.29 -0.15
N MET A 91 -0.94 -4.33 0.21
CA MET A 91 -1.38 -4.11 1.58
C MET A 91 -2.02 -5.37 2.18
N ILE A 92 -3.00 -5.96 1.48
CA ILE A 92 -3.67 -7.19 1.93
C ILE A 92 -2.65 -8.33 2.05
N LYS A 93 -1.66 -8.40 1.14
CA LYS A 93 -0.60 -9.41 1.19
C LYS A 93 0.31 -9.27 2.40
N HIS A 94 0.74 -8.06 2.72
CA HIS A 94 1.54 -7.79 3.90
C HIS A 94 0.77 -8.04 5.20
N GLU A 95 -0.52 -7.68 5.24
CA GLU A 95 -1.34 -7.90 6.43
C GLU A 95 -1.72 -9.37 6.63
N ALA A 96 -1.88 -10.15 5.56
CA ALA A 96 -2.29 -11.56 5.66
C ALA A 96 -1.35 -12.41 6.54
N GLU A 97 -0.03 -12.25 6.39
CA GLU A 97 0.95 -12.99 7.20
C GLU A 97 0.80 -12.67 8.69
N TYR A 98 0.65 -11.38 9.02
CA TYR A 98 0.45 -10.92 10.38
C TYR A 98 -0.88 -11.41 10.96
N LEU A 99 -1.96 -11.38 10.17
CA LEU A 99 -3.29 -11.79 10.60
C LEU A 99 -3.35 -13.27 10.97
N ILE A 100 -2.72 -14.15 10.17
CA ILE A 100 -2.65 -15.59 10.50
C ILE A 100 -1.83 -15.82 11.76
N TYR A 101 -0.68 -15.14 11.89
CA TYR A 101 0.16 -15.24 13.08
C TYR A 101 -0.62 -14.84 14.33
N ARG A 102 -1.26 -13.66 14.31
CA ARG A 102 -2.04 -13.13 15.42
C ARG A 102 -3.21 -14.05 15.80
N GLU A 103 -3.93 -14.59 14.82
CA GLU A 103 -5.09 -15.44 15.10
C GLU A 103 -4.68 -16.79 15.71
N ARG A 104 -3.52 -17.33 15.34
CA ARG A 104 -2.96 -18.54 15.98
C ARG A 104 -2.54 -18.28 17.42
N ASP A 105 -1.91 -17.13 17.68
CA ASP A 105 -1.48 -16.76 19.04
C ASP A 105 -2.67 -16.50 19.97
N ASN A 106 -3.78 -15.93 19.48
CA ASN A 106 -5.00 -15.70 20.27
C ASN A 106 -5.77 -17.00 20.61
N LEU A 107 -5.45 -18.12 19.95
CA LEU A 107 -6.05 -19.43 20.18
C LEU A 107 -5.24 -20.29 21.19
N LEU A 108 -4.09 -19.79 21.65
CA LEU A 108 -3.21 -20.39 22.67
C LEU A 108 -3.36 -19.67 24.01
#